data_AF-A0A3E2XK91-F1
#
_entry.id   AF-A0A3E2XK91-F1
#
_cell.length_a   1.000
_cell.length_b   1.000
_cell.length_c   1.000
_cell.angle_alpha   90.00
_cell.angle_beta   90.00
_cell.angle_gamma   90.00
#
_symmetry.space_group_name_H-M   'P 1'
#
loop_
_entity.id
_entity.type
_entity.pdbx_description
1 polymer ?
#
loop_
_entity_poly.entity_id
_entity_poly.type
_entity_poly.pdbx_seq_one_letter_code
_entity_poly.pdbx_strand_id
1 'polypeptide(L)'
;MKSKITIILCVVLCIAALSGCGKGEKYSKAEQEAIKDVNSMVEEKYKIEIDESKYLYSVGKQVSENEFVDLDNDIVQENQYQNVISVSAMNNHPDKKDDILSFAVIYNKQTKDIILINVNR
;
A
#
# COMPACT_ATOMS: atom_id res chain seq x y z
N MET A 1 -21.78 -8.52 -42.70
CA MET A 1 -22.20 -7.18 -42.22
C MET A 1 -21.30 -6.81 -41.05
N LYS A 2 -20.55 -5.71 -41.15
CA LYS A 2 -19.62 -5.23 -40.11
C LYS A 2 -20.44 -4.44 -39.09
N SER A 3 -20.68 -4.99 -37.90
CA SER A 3 -21.33 -4.25 -36.81
C SER A 3 -20.25 -3.53 -36.01
N LYS A 4 -20.17 -2.20 -36.16
CA LYS A 4 -19.27 -1.34 -35.38
C LYS A 4 -19.94 -1.04 -34.05
N ILE A 5 -19.50 -1.70 -32.97
CA ILE A 5 -19.91 -1.33 -31.61
C ILE A 5 -18.94 -0.25 -31.15
N THR A 6 -19.34 1.01 -31.30
CA THR A 6 -18.65 2.17 -30.73
C THR A 6 -19.03 2.25 -29.25
N ILE A 7 -18.15 1.78 -28.36
CA ILE A 7 -18.32 1.97 -26.91
C ILE A 7 -17.85 3.38 -26.57
N ILE A 8 -18.81 4.26 -26.27
CA ILE A 8 -18.56 5.62 -25.80
C ILE A 8 -18.01 5.52 -24.37
N LEU A 9 -16.73 5.86 -24.21
CA LEU A 9 -16.02 5.93 -22.94
C LEU A 9 -16.47 7.20 -22.19
N CYS A 10 -17.51 7.08 -21.35
CA CYS A 10 -17.87 8.12 -20.39
C CYS A 10 -16.85 8.13 -19.24
N VAL A 11 -15.79 8.92 -19.40
CA VAL A 11 -14.87 9.27 -18.31
C VAL A 11 -15.65 10.17 -17.35
N VAL A 12 -16.18 9.59 -16.28
CA VAL A 12 -16.69 10.35 -15.14
C VAL A 12 -15.48 10.84 -14.34
N LEU A 13 -15.09 12.07 -14.64
CA LEU A 13 -14.21 12.90 -13.81
C LEU A 13 -14.93 13.19 -12.48
N CYS A 14 -14.80 12.30 -11.51
CA CYS A 14 -15.08 12.63 -10.11
C CYS A 14 -13.90 13.45 -9.56
N ILE A 15 -13.83 14.72 -9.96
CA ILE A 15 -13.14 15.75 -9.19
C ILE A 15 -14.04 16.01 -7.98
N ALA A 16 -13.78 15.32 -6.89
CA ALA A 16 -14.41 15.63 -5.61
C ALA A 16 -13.33 15.83 -4.55
N ALA A 17 -13.44 16.98 -3.89
CA ALA A 17 -12.89 17.28 -2.56
C ALA A 17 -11.38 17.62 -2.46
N LEU A 18 -11.01 18.79 -2.99
CA LEU A 18 -10.16 19.72 -2.24
C LEU A 18 -10.92 20.16 -0.98
N SER A 19 -10.83 19.37 0.09
CA SER A 19 -11.33 19.78 1.40
C SER A 19 -10.60 19.01 2.49
N GLY A 20 -9.63 19.69 3.12
CA GLY A 20 -9.08 19.25 4.41
C GLY A 20 -7.56 19.30 4.50
N CYS A 21 -6.96 20.50 4.45
CA CYS A 21 -5.66 20.72 5.08
C CYS A 21 -5.87 20.79 6.60
N GLY A 22 -6.19 19.65 7.20
CA GLY A 22 -6.06 19.43 8.63
C GLY A 22 -4.70 18.79 8.87
N LYS A 23 -4.01 19.16 9.95
CA LYS A 23 -2.92 18.34 10.52
C LYS A 23 -3.53 17.05 11.08
N GLY A 24 -4.03 16.18 10.21
CA GLY A 24 -4.28 14.78 10.53
C GLY A 24 -2.96 14.03 10.50
N GLU A 25 -2.83 13.00 11.32
CA GLU A 25 -1.78 12.01 11.10
C GLU A 25 -1.96 11.43 9.69
N LYS A 26 -0.86 11.29 8.95
CA LYS A 26 -0.88 10.86 7.54
C LYS A 26 -1.45 9.45 7.35
N TYR A 27 -1.32 8.63 8.38
CA TYR A 27 -1.77 7.24 8.42
C TYR A 27 -2.56 7.01 9.70
N SER A 28 -3.60 6.20 9.62
CA SER A 28 -4.35 5.69 10.77
C SER A 28 -3.46 4.81 11.65
N LYS A 29 -3.92 4.52 12.89
CA LYS A 29 -3.17 3.65 13.82
C LYS A 29 -2.90 2.26 13.26
N ALA A 30 -3.89 1.67 12.58
CA ALA A 30 -3.73 0.34 11.99
C ALA A 30 -2.70 0.33 10.85
N GLU A 31 -2.68 1.40 10.05
CA GLU A 31 -1.66 1.56 9.01
C GLU A 31 -0.27 1.79 9.61
N GLN A 32 -0.15 2.59 10.68
CA GLN A 32 1.12 2.79 11.39
C GLN A 32 1.67 1.47 11.96
N GLU A 33 0.81 0.61 12.50
CA GLU A 33 1.22 -0.73 12.97
C GLU A 33 1.70 -1.60 11.80
N ALA A 34 0.98 -1.63 10.68
CA ALA A 34 1.38 -2.38 9.49
C ALA A 34 2.70 -1.86 8.88
N ILE A 35 2.92 -0.54 8.87
CA ILE A 35 4.16 0.10 8.42
C ILE A 35 5.33 -0.34 9.30
N LYS A 36 5.18 -0.31 10.62
CA LYS A 36 6.22 -0.76 11.56
C LYS A 36 6.57 -2.23 11.40
N ASP A 37 5.57 -3.10 11.25
CA ASP A 37 5.76 -4.52 10.98
C ASP A 37 6.62 -4.71 9.71
N VAL A 38 6.21 -4.08 8.62
CA VAL A 38 6.87 -4.26 7.32
C VAL A 38 8.26 -3.65 7.28
N ASN A 39 8.48 -2.48 7.90
CA ASN A 39 9.83 -1.92 8.04
C ASN A 39 10.74 -2.91 8.75
N SER A 40 10.30 -3.45 9.89
CA SER A 40 11.08 -4.46 10.64
C SER A 40 11.39 -5.70 9.79
N MET A 41 10.43 -6.19 8.99
CA MET A 41 10.63 -7.33 8.08
C MET A 41 11.68 -7.04 7.00
N VAL A 42 11.66 -5.83 6.43
CA VAL A 42 12.63 -5.39 5.41
C VAL A 42 14.01 -5.22 6.03
N GLU A 43 14.11 -4.53 7.16
CA GLU A 43 15.35 -4.33 7.92
C GLU A 43 15.99 -5.68 8.29
N GLU A 44 15.20 -6.61 8.81
CA GLU A 44 15.69 -7.94 9.21
C GLU A 44 16.18 -8.74 8.00
N LYS A 45 15.42 -8.77 6.90
CA LYS A 45 15.76 -9.56 5.70
C LYS A 45 17.00 -9.02 4.99
N TYR A 46 17.14 -7.70 4.94
CA TYR A 46 18.16 -7.04 4.13
C TYR A 46 19.31 -6.44 4.92
N LYS A 47 19.25 -6.49 6.26
CA LYS A 47 20.28 -5.97 7.19
C LYS A 47 20.58 -4.49 6.96
N ILE A 48 19.53 -3.70 6.86
CA ILE A 48 19.57 -2.24 6.68
C ILE A 48 18.68 -1.57 7.74
N GLU A 49 18.80 -0.25 7.88
CA GLU A 49 17.91 0.58 8.71
C GLU A 49 16.98 1.40 7.80
N ILE A 50 15.69 1.44 8.12
CA ILE A 50 14.68 2.20 7.39
C ILE A 50 14.28 3.43 8.21
N ASP A 51 14.71 4.60 7.75
CA ASP A 51 14.15 5.87 8.23
C ASP A 51 12.74 6.06 7.65
N GLU A 52 11.72 5.73 8.45
CA GLU A 52 10.30 5.80 8.05
C GLU A 52 9.94 7.17 7.45
N SER A 53 10.54 8.26 7.93
CA SER A 53 10.21 9.63 7.50
C SER A 53 10.56 9.93 6.04
N LYS A 54 11.46 9.14 5.44
CA LYS A 54 11.85 9.27 4.03
C LYS A 54 10.82 8.71 3.06
N TYR A 55 9.89 7.88 3.52
CA TYR A 55 9.02 7.09 2.65
C TYR A 55 7.57 7.58 2.66
N LEU A 56 6.95 7.53 1.48
CA LEU A 56 5.49 7.54 1.35
C LEU A 56 5.01 6.10 1.33
N TYR A 57 4.11 5.75 2.24
CA TYR A 57 3.52 4.44 2.36
C TYR A 57 2.12 4.40 1.76
N SER A 58 1.75 3.23 1.25
CA SER A 58 0.38 2.86 0.93
C SER A 58 0.12 1.48 1.55
N VAL A 59 -0.97 1.39 2.30
CA VAL A 59 -1.34 0.20 3.07
C VAL A 59 -2.71 -0.27 2.63
N GLY A 60 -2.81 -1.53 2.23
CA GLY A 60 -4.05 -2.12 1.77
C GLY A 60 -4.31 -3.49 2.38
N LYS A 61 -5.58 -3.88 2.40
CA LYS A 61 -6.03 -5.22 2.74
C LYS A 61 -6.50 -5.95 1.49
N GLN A 62 -6.20 -7.24 1.41
CA GLN A 62 -6.67 -8.08 0.32
C GLN A 62 -8.16 -8.34 0.46
N VAL A 63 -8.90 -8.20 -0.64
CA VAL A 63 -10.36 -8.45 -0.68
C VAL A 63 -10.73 -9.53 -1.69
N SER A 64 -9.86 -9.82 -2.65
CA SER A 64 -9.93 -10.97 -3.54
C SER A 64 -8.52 -11.37 -3.98
N GLU A 65 -8.37 -12.46 -4.75
CA GLU A 65 -7.07 -13.04 -5.13
C GLU A 65 -6.06 -12.00 -5.65
N ASN A 66 -6.52 -10.99 -6.39
CA ASN A 66 -5.65 -9.96 -6.99
C ASN A 66 -6.13 -8.53 -6.72
N GLU A 67 -6.95 -8.34 -5.69
CA GLU A 67 -7.55 -7.04 -5.40
C GLU A 67 -7.25 -6.61 -3.97
N PHE A 68 -6.81 -5.36 -3.85
CA PHE A 68 -6.49 -4.71 -2.60
C PHE A 68 -7.25 -3.39 -2.54
N VAL A 69 -7.74 -3.07 -1.35
CA VAL A 69 -8.36 -1.78 -1.03
C VAL A 69 -7.62 -1.17 0.15
N ASP A 70 -7.79 0.13 0.36
CA ASP A 70 -7.24 0.83 1.52
C ASP A 70 -7.64 0.12 2.82
N LEU A 71 -6.72 0.08 3.78
CA LEU A 71 -6.91 -0.67 5.02
C LEU A 71 -8.16 -0.21 5.79
N ASP A 72 -8.40 1.10 5.80
CA ASP A 72 -9.52 1.79 6.45
C ASP A 72 -10.81 1.82 5.62
N ASN A 73 -10.85 1.13 4.47
CA ASN A 73 -12.06 1.06 3.67
C ASN A 73 -13.15 0.23 4.35
N ASP A 74 -14.14 0.90 4.95
CA ASP A 74 -15.26 0.32 5.70
C ASP A 74 -16.36 -0.32 4.82
N ILE A 75 -16.26 -0.20 3.48
CA ILE A 75 -17.30 -0.65 2.55
C ILE A 75 -17.24 -2.17 2.31
N VAL A 76 -16.10 -2.81 2.62
CA VAL A 76 -15.87 -4.22 2.29
C VAL A 76 -16.21 -5.14 3.47
N GLN A 77 -17.18 -6.04 3.26
CA GLN A 77 -17.57 -7.08 4.21
C GLN A 77 -16.41 -8.04 4.51
N GLU A 78 -16.34 -8.50 5.76
CA GLU A 78 -15.32 -9.45 6.20
C GLU A 78 -15.32 -10.72 5.34
N ASN A 79 -14.16 -11.06 4.77
CA ASN A 79 -13.99 -12.24 3.96
C ASN A 79 -12.70 -13.00 4.33
N GLN A 80 -12.50 -14.17 3.72
CA GLN A 80 -11.36 -15.06 3.98
C GLN A 80 -9.97 -14.43 3.72
N TYR A 81 -9.90 -13.30 3.01
CA TYR A 81 -8.66 -12.60 2.66
C TYR A 81 -8.24 -11.53 3.67
N GLN A 82 -9.05 -11.27 4.72
CA GLN A 82 -8.82 -10.22 5.71
C GLN A 82 -7.48 -10.27 6.45
N ASN A 83 -6.80 -11.41 6.41
CA ASN A 83 -5.51 -11.57 7.08
C ASN A 83 -4.33 -11.20 6.19
N VAL A 84 -4.53 -10.88 4.92
CA VAL A 84 -3.44 -10.48 4.03
C VAL A 84 -3.40 -8.96 3.92
N ILE A 85 -2.26 -8.39 4.29
CA ILE A 85 -1.97 -6.96 4.21
C ILE A 85 -0.87 -6.74 3.19
N SER A 86 -1.02 -5.69 2.38
CA SER A 86 -0.01 -5.20 1.46
C SER A 86 0.45 -3.83 1.95
N VAL A 87 1.76 -3.66 2.14
CA VAL A 87 2.38 -2.36 2.38
C VAL A 87 3.36 -2.11 1.26
N SER A 88 3.25 -0.94 0.63
CA SER A 88 4.26 -0.45 -0.30
C SER A 88 4.81 0.88 0.19
N ALA A 89 6.08 1.11 -0.09
CA ALA A 89 6.79 2.31 0.30
C ALA A 89 7.65 2.81 -0.85
N MET A 90 7.63 4.12 -1.08
CA MET A 90 8.49 4.79 -2.06
C MET A 90 9.22 5.94 -1.39
N ASN A 91 10.53 5.99 -1.56
CA ASN A 91 11.34 7.10 -1.05
C ASN A 91 10.91 8.39 -1.74
N ASN A 92 10.52 9.39 -0.95
CA ASN A 92 9.97 10.65 -1.45
C ASN A 92 11.06 11.64 -1.91
N HIS A 93 12.31 11.42 -1.48
CA HIS A 93 13.47 12.26 -1.80
C HIS A 93 14.71 11.37 -1.98
N PRO A 94 14.76 10.53 -3.03
CA PRO A 94 15.83 9.56 -3.18
C PRO A 94 17.17 10.25 -3.46
N ASP A 95 18.16 9.93 -2.63
CA ASP A 95 19.54 10.34 -2.81
C ASP A 95 20.39 9.16 -3.30
N LYS A 96 21.52 9.46 -3.96
CA LYS A 96 22.45 8.43 -4.47
C LYS A 96 23.05 7.49 -3.41
N LYS A 97 22.80 7.76 -2.13
CA LYS A 97 23.30 7.00 -0.98
C LYS A 97 22.23 6.14 -0.31
N ASP A 98 20.97 6.24 -0.74
CA ASP A 98 19.91 5.43 -0.15
C ASP A 98 20.02 3.98 -0.65
N ASP A 99 20.01 3.03 0.28
CA ASP A 99 20.12 1.59 -0.02
C ASP A 99 18.83 1.00 -0.61
N ILE A 100 17.70 1.67 -0.43
CA ILE A 100 16.39 1.29 -0.96
C ILE A 100 15.67 2.53 -1.52
N LEU A 101 15.22 2.41 -2.77
CA LEU A 101 14.39 3.41 -3.44
C LEU A 101 12.90 3.16 -3.20
N SER A 102 12.50 1.89 -3.19
CA SER A 102 11.13 1.48 -2.90
C SER A 102 11.06 0.02 -2.49
N PHE A 103 9.99 -0.34 -1.80
CA PHE A 103 9.71 -1.74 -1.48
C PHE A 103 8.21 -2.01 -1.43
N ALA A 104 7.85 -3.29 -1.55
CA ALA A 104 6.50 -3.78 -1.36
C ALA A 104 6.54 -5.10 -0.62
N VAL A 105 5.71 -5.24 0.40
CA VAL A 105 5.58 -6.45 1.22
C VAL A 105 4.11 -6.84 1.32
N ILE A 106 3.83 -8.10 1.03
CA ILE A 106 2.54 -8.73 1.26
C ILE A 106 2.76 -9.78 2.34
N TYR A 107 1.98 -9.74 3.41
CA TYR A 107 2.16 -10.63 4.55
C TYR A 107 0.84 -11.01 5.19
N ASN A 108 0.84 -12.12 5.92
CA ASN A 108 -0.29 -12.49 6.77
C ASN A 108 -0.18 -11.74 8.11
N LYS A 109 -1.14 -10.86 8.43
CA LYS A 109 -1.14 -10.03 9.64
C LYS A 109 -1.18 -10.82 10.94
N GLN A 110 -1.78 -12.02 10.92
CA GLN A 110 -1.97 -12.86 12.10
C GLN A 110 -0.73 -13.72 12.38
N THR A 111 -0.21 -14.41 11.35
CA THR A 111 0.97 -15.28 11.51
C THR A 111 2.29 -14.54 11.36
N LYS A 112 2.26 -13.33 10.78
CA LYS A 112 3.42 -12.53 10.37
C LYS A 112 4.27 -13.17 9.26
N ASP A 113 3.74 -14.21 8.60
CA ASP A 113 4.43 -14.85 7.47
C ASP A 113 4.46 -13.92 6.25
N ILE A 114 5.64 -13.74 5.68
CA ILE A 114 5.84 -12.96 4.45
C ILE A 114 5.41 -13.82 3.26
N ILE A 115 4.43 -13.34 2.50
CA ILE A 115 3.95 -13.95 1.26
C ILE A 115 4.82 -13.46 0.09
N LEU A 116 5.07 -12.15 0.04
CA LEU A 116 5.89 -11.50 -0.98
C LEU A 116 6.69 -10.37 -0.35
N ILE A 117 7.94 -10.21 -0.77
CA ILE A 117 8.75 -9.03 -0.45
C ILE A 117 9.58 -8.69 -1.68
N ASN A 118 9.40 -7.47 -2.16
CA ASN A 118 10.13 -6.91 -3.30
C ASN A 118 10.81 -5.62 -2.86
N VAL A 119 12.06 -5.45 -3.22
CA VAL A 119 12.87 -4.27 -2.89
C VAL A 119 13.56 -3.80 -4.16
N ASN A 120 13.44 -2.51 -4.43
CA ASN A 120 14.19 -1.79 -5.43
C ASN A 120 15.27 -0.95 -4.77
N ARG A 121 16.52 -1.09 -5.24
CA ARG A 121 17.71 -0.44 -4.69
C ARG A 121 18.36 0.42 -5.76
#